data_AF-A0A150GCC0-F1
#
_entry.id   AF-A0A150GCC0-F1
#
_cell.length_a   1.000
_cell.length_b   1.000
_cell.length_c   1.000
_cell.angle_alpha   90.00
_cell.angle_beta   90.00
_cell.angle_gamma   90.00
#
_symmetry.space_group_name_H-M   'P 1'
#
loop_
_entity.id
_entity.type
_entity.pdbx_description
1 polymer ?
#
loop_
_entity_poly.entity_id
_entity_poly.type
_entity_poly.pdbx_seq_one_letter_code
_entity_poly.pdbx_strand_id
1 'polypeptide(L)'
;MQQQGEPYRCLGAATRSKTIVFVSVKVYSVAAYVEADKAAKELGVRQRGGFFSDDADYTTAILDGAFNKVIALRLVRDVTGEQFAEAINKSLLPRMQLAGDTASLDTFNNYFNSKSLVTGSEVVLLWNHHAGELEVLVTPPVTAPQEYGQAKPEIRISSLALCRGLFELFLGEKPVVPEARTEWIKGAKTLLESENVKRGKL
;
A
#
# COMPACT_ATOMS: atom_id res chain seq x y z
N MET A 1 -16.15 13.81 -14.60
CA MET A 1 -15.36 12.88 -15.40
C MET A 1 -14.93 11.74 -14.49
N GLN A 2 -15.41 10.51 -14.72
CA GLN A 2 -14.86 9.33 -14.05
C GLN A 2 -13.45 9.13 -14.64
N GLN A 3 -12.41 9.29 -13.83
CA GLN A 3 -11.07 8.86 -14.25
C GLN A 3 -11.15 7.34 -14.43
N GLN A 4 -11.12 6.85 -15.67
CA GLN A 4 -10.77 5.46 -15.94
C GLN A 4 -9.39 5.26 -15.30
N GLY A 5 -9.31 4.49 -14.21
CA GLY A 5 -8.04 4.20 -13.56
C GLY A 5 -7.11 3.51 -14.56
N GLU A 6 -5.89 4.03 -14.70
CA GLU A 6 -4.82 3.35 -15.45
C GLU A 6 -4.59 1.95 -14.86
N PRO A 7 -4.15 0.95 -15.65
CA PRO A 7 -3.96 -0.40 -15.13
C PRO A 7 -2.98 -0.38 -13.95
N TYR A 8 -3.41 -0.96 -12.83
CA TYR A 8 -2.55 -1.09 -11.66
C TYR A 8 -1.52 -2.20 -11.89
N ARG A 9 -0.24 -1.86 -11.73
CA ARG A 9 0.89 -2.81 -11.86
C ARG A 9 1.37 -3.23 -10.47
N CYS A 10 1.49 -4.54 -10.25
CA CYS A 10 2.12 -5.09 -9.06
C CYS A 10 3.62 -4.76 -9.07
N LEU A 11 4.12 -4.16 -7.99
CA LEU A 11 5.54 -3.94 -7.75
C LEU A 11 6.21 -5.15 -7.08
N GLY A 12 5.43 -6.10 -6.58
CA GLY A 12 5.94 -7.30 -5.90
C GLY A 12 5.13 -7.64 -4.66
N ALA A 13 5.42 -8.81 -4.09
CA ALA A 13 4.74 -9.30 -2.91
C ALA A 13 5.70 -10.06 -1.98
N ALA A 14 5.38 -10.06 -0.69
CA ALA A 14 6.06 -10.86 0.31
C ALA A 14 5.08 -11.38 1.37
N THR A 15 5.55 -12.23 2.27
CA THR A 15 4.73 -12.74 3.38
C THR A 15 5.26 -12.23 4.70
N ARG A 16 4.41 -11.57 5.48
CA ARG A 16 4.73 -11.25 6.86
C ARG A 16 4.64 -12.48 7.74
N SER A 17 5.71 -12.75 8.45
CA SER A 17 5.74 -13.78 9.49
C SER A 17 6.09 -13.18 10.85
N LYS A 18 5.63 -13.80 11.93
CA LYS A 18 5.99 -13.47 13.31
C LYS A 18 6.65 -14.70 13.94
N THR A 19 7.82 -14.52 14.55
CA THR A 19 8.46 -15.57 15.32
C THR A 19 7.85 -15.62 16.72
N ILE A 20 7.27 -16.76 17.08
CA ILE A 20 6.74 -17.06 18.41
C ILE A 20 7.49 -18.28 18.91
N VAL A 21 8.29 -18.14 19.97
CA VAL A 21 9.01 -19.24 20.63
C VAL A 21 9.68 -20.19 19.61
N PHE A 22 10.61 -19.64 18.82
CA PHE A 22 11.36 -20.34 17.75
C PHE A 22 10.55 -20.84 16.55
N VAL A 23 9.22 -20.65 16.51
CA VAL A 23 8.36 -21.01 15.36
C VAL A 23 7.96 -19.76 14.58
N SER A 24 8.16 -19.78 13.26
CA SER A 24 7.71 -18.70 12.38
C SER A 24 6.26 -18.91 11.93
N VAL A 25 5.38 -17.98 12.31
CA VAL A 25 3.94 -18.03 11.99
C VAL A 25 3.62 -16.97 10.94
N LYS A 26 3.11 -17.39 9.78
CA LYS A 26 2.64 -16.48 8.73
C LYS A 26 1.38 -15.74 9.18
N VAL A 27 1.32 -14.45 8.90
CA VAL A 27 0.19 -13.57 9.29
C VAL A 27 -0.61 -13.14 8.06
N TYR A 28 0.06 -12.60 7.05
CA TYR A 28 -0.55 -12.21 5.78
C TYR A 28 0.50 -12.18 4.68
N SER A 29 0.06 -12.28 3.42
CA SER A 29 0.82 -11.83 2.27
C SER A 29 0.49 -10.37 1.98
N VAL A 30 1.48 -9.60 1.55
CA VAL A 30 1.33 -8.18 1.22
C VAL A 30 1.89 -7.91 -0.17
N ALA A 31 1.15 -7.17 -0.99
CA ALA A 31 1.57 -6.71 -2.29
C ALA A 31 1.33 -5.21 -2.43
N ALA A 32 2.18 -4.52 -3.20
CA ALA A 32 1.96 -3.14 -3.58
C ALA A 32 1.63 -3.04 -5.06
N TYR A 33 0.67 -2.17 -5.40
CA TYR A 33 0.33 -1.83 -6.77
C TYR A 33 0.36 -0.31 -6.97
N VAL A 34 0.63 0.13 -8.19
CA VAL A 34 0.64 1.55 -8.57
C VAL A 34 -0.05 1.74 -9.92
N GLU A 35 -0.63 2.92 -10.17
CA GLU A 35 -1.05 3.33 -11.52
C GLU A 35 0.17 3.31 -12.45
N ALA A 36 0.23 2.34 -13.36
CA ALA A 36 1.48 1.97 -14.01
C ALA A 36 2.10 3.15 -14.80
N ASP A 37 1.32 3.81 -15.64
CA ASP A 37 1.83 4.82 -16.55
C ASP A 37 2.20 6.12 -15.82
N LYS A 38 1.34 6.61 -14.91
CA LYS A 38 1.67 7.74 -14.02
C LYS A 38 2.90 7.47 -13.16
N ALA A 39 2.99 6.28 -12.55
CA ALA A 39 4.14 5.92 -11.73
C ALA A 39 5.42 5.86 -12.57
N ALA A 40 5.41 5.21 -13.73
CA ALA A 40 6.60 5.16 -14.59
C ALA A 40 7.03 6.55 -15.04
N LYS A 41 6.07 7.43 -15.39
CA LYS A 41 6.35 8.82 -15.77
C LYS A 41 7.03 9.58 -14.65
N GLU A 42 6.48 9.52 -13.44
CA GLU A 42 7.00 10.27 -12.30
C GLU A 42 8.36 9.74 -11.82
N LEU A 43 8.48 8.42 -11.66
CA LEU A 43 9.76 7.80 -11.36
C LEU A 43 10.80 8.17 -12.42
N GLY A 44 10.42 8.20 -13.71
CA GLY A 44 11.33 8.54 -14.79
C GLY A 44 11.79 10.00 -14.74
N VAL A 45 10.92 10.93 -14.33
CA VAL A 45 11.29 12.33 -14.07
C VAL A 45 12.32 12.41 -12.93
N ARG A 46 12.07 11.71 -11.82
CA ARG A 46 13.00 11.66 -10.68
C ARG A 46 14.35 11.04 -11.06
N GLN A 47 14.35 9.97 -11.85
CA GLN A 47 15.57 9.33 -12.35
C GLN A 47 16.41 10.29 -13.20
N ARG A 48 15.80 10.95 -14.19
CA ARG A 48 16.51 11.92 -15.04
C ARG A 48 16.98 13.15 -14.28
N GLY A 49 16.29 13.52 -13.21
CA GLY A 49 16.70 14.59 -12.30
C GLY A 49 17.82 14.21 -11.34
N GLY A 50 18.32 12.96 -11.36
CA GLY A 50 19.40 12.52 -10.48
C GLY A 50 18.95 12.25 -9.03
N PHE A 51 17.65 12.05 -8.78
CA PHE A 51 17.10 11.82 -7.43
C PHE A 51 17.18 10.35 -6.97
N PHE A 52 17.82 9.45 -7.75
CA PHE A 52 18.05 8.07 -7.35
C PHE A 52 19.55 7.81 -7.18
N SER A 53 20.00 7.84 -5.94
CA SER A 53 21.36 7.51 -5.51
C SER A 53 21.43 6.11 -4.89
N ASP A 54 20.37 5.67 -4.22
CA ASP A 54 20.28 4.37 -3.58
C ASP A 54 18.86 3.76 -3.64
N ASP A 55 18.69 2.62 -2.99
CA ASP A 55 17.43 1.89 -2.91
C ASP A 55 16.37 2.60 -2.04
N ALA A 56 16.78 3.44 -1.08
CA ALA A 56 15.85 4.19 -0.24
C ALA A 56 15.12 5.28 -1.04
N ASP A 57 15.80 5.89 -2.01
CA ASP A 57 15.19 6.87 -2.90
C ASP A 57 14.01 6.30 -3.69
N TYR A 58 14.06 5.03 -4.10
CA TYR A 58 12.92 4.35 -4.75
C TYR A 58 11.71 4.27 -3.81
N THR A 59 11.93 3.99 -2.53
CA THR A 59 10.82 3.90 -1.56
C THR A 59 10.20 5.25 -1.26
N THR A 60 11.03 6.29 -1.15
CA THR A 60 10.58 7.68 -1.05
C THR A 60 9.79 8.07 -2.29
N ALA A 61 10.25 7.69 -3.48
CA ALA A 61 9.56 7.99 -4.73
C ALA A 61 8.22 7.25 -4.88
N ILE A 62 8.12 6.01 -4.40
CA ILE A 62 6.83 5.30 -4.33
C ILE A 62 5.89 5.98 -3.34
N LEU A 63 6.39 6.33 -2.15
CA LEU A 63 5.60 6.93 -1.08
C LEU A 63 5.09 8.33 -1.45
N ASP A 64 5.98 9.21 -1.89
CA ASP A 64 5.68 10.62 -2.21
C ASP A 64 5.21 10.82 -3.65
N GLY A 65 5.12 9.75 -4.44
CA GLY A 65 4.65 9.78 -5.81
C GLY A 65 3.24 10.35 -5.97
N ALA A 66 3.05 11.26 -6.91
CA ALA A 66 1.76 11.80 -7.37
C ALA A 66 0.98 10.84 -8.28
N PHE A 67 0.78 9.61 -7.80
CA PHE A 67 -0.01 8.56 -8.43
C PHE A 67 -0.73 7.74 -7.37
N ASN A 68 -1.84 7.11 -7.74
CA ASN A 68 -2.53 6.22 -6.83
C ASN A 68 -1.73 4.95 -6.60
N LYS A 69 -1.82 4.44 -5.39
CA LYS A 69 -1.07 3.27 -4.93
C LYS A 69 -1.91 2.44 -3.98
N VAL A 70 -1.69 1.15 -4.00
CA VAL A 70 -2.47 0.15 -3.25
C VAL A 70 -1.53 -0.69 -2.44
N ILE A 71 -1.90 -0.96 -1.19
CA ILE A 71 -1.38 -2.08 -0.41
C ILE A 71 -2.50 -3.08 -0.25
N ALA A 72 -2.29 -4.29 -0.78
CA ALA A 72 -3.23 -5.40 -0.66
C ALA A 72 -2.67 -6.43 0.33
N LEU A 73 -3.45 -6.74 1.37
CA LEU A 73 -3.10 -7.67 2.42
C LEU A 73 -4.00 -8.90 2.35
N ARG A 74 -3.45 -10.03 1.91
CA ARG A 74 -4.18 -11.30 1.89
C ARG A 74 -3.91 -12.06 3.18
N LEU A 75 -4.96 -12.27 3.98
CA LEU A 75 -4.85 -12.95 5.26
C LEU A 75 -4.58 -14.44 5.06
N VAL A 76 -3.63 -14.98 5.82
CA VAL A 76 -3.32 -16.43 5.79
C VAL A 76 -3.81 -17.16 7.04
N ARG A 77 -4.50 -16.43 7.91
CA ARG A 77 -5.13 -16.90 9.14
C ARG A 77 -6.27 -15.96 9.49
N ASP A 78 -7.14 -16.42 10.36
CA ASP A 78 -8.18 -15.59 10.94
C ASP A 78 -7.55 -14.59 11.93
N VAL A 79 -8.06 -13.37 11.89
CA VAL A 79 -7.79 -12.28 12.84
C VAL A 79 -9.09 -11.53 13.07
N THR A 80 -9.28 -10.96 14.25
CA THR A 80 -10.42 -10.05 14.42
C THR A 80 -10.10 -8.70 13.78
N GLY A 81 -11.13 -7.97 13.35
CA GLY A 81 -10.96 -6.61 12.86
C GLY A 81 -10.29 -5.68 13.89
N GLU A 82 -10.61 -5.87 15.16
CA GLU A 82 -10.01 -5.14 16.28
C GLU A 82 -8.51 -5.45 16.43
N GLN A 83 -8.10 -6.72 16.34
CA GLN A 83 -6.69 -7.11 16.34
C GLN A 83 -5.92 -6.51 15.15
N PHE A 84 -6.56 -6.44 13.99
CA PHE A 84 -5.98 -5.82 12.80
C PHE A 84 -5.77 -4.32 13.01
N ALA A 85 -6.81 -3.61 13.46
CA ALA A 85 -6.76 -2.18 13.74
C ALA A 85 -5.72 -1.83 14.83
N GLU A 86 -5.72 -2.56 15.95
CA GLU A 86 -4.78 -2.36 17.05
C GLU A 86 -3.33 -2.53 16.59
N ALA A 87 -3.05 -3.51 15.73
CA ALA A 87 -1.72 -3.75 15.20
C ALA A 87 -1.20 -2.57 14.34
N ILE A 88 -2.08 -1.88 13.62
CA ILE A 88 -1.75 -0.68 12.85
C ILE A 88 -1.60 0.53 13.77
N ASN A 89 -2.50 0.68 14.75
CA ASN A 89 -2.52 1.81 15.68
C ASN A 89 -1.25 1.94 16.51
N LYS A 90 -0.57 0.83 16.83
CA LYS A 90 0.74 0.84 17.51
C LYS A 90 1.77 1.73 16.83
N SER A 91 1.64 1.95 15.53
CA SER A 91 2.56 2.79 14.75
C SER A 91 1.92 4.09 14.25
N LEU A 92 0.59 4.14 14.07
CA LEU A 92 -0.09 5.33 13.57
C LEU A 92 -0.50 6.31 14.66
N LEU A 93 -0.93 5.84 15.84
CA LEU A 93 -1.51 6.70 16.86
C LEU A 93 -0.60 7.89 17.25
N PRO A 94 0.72 7.71 17.52
CA PRO A 94 1.58 8.85 17.84
C PRO A 94 1.66 9.87 16.71
N ARG A 95 1.67 9.41 15.44
CA ARG A 95 1.69 10.30 14.27
C ARG A 95 0.38 11.06 14.13
N MET A 96 -0.76 10.39 14.29
CA MET A 96 -2.08 11.01 14.16
C MET A 96 -2.34 12.02 15.27
N GLN A 97 -1.83 11.78 16.49
CA GLN A 97 -1.86 12.74 17.59
C GLN A 97 -1.04 14.00 17.27
N LEU A 98 0.19 13.82 16.76
CA LEU A 98 1.03 14.95 16.33
C LEU A 98 0.41 15.74 15.17
N ALA A 99 -0.28 15.06 14.26
CA ALA A 99 -1.00 15.68 13.15
C ALA A 99 -2.35 16.32 13.56
N GLY A 100 -2.83 16.09 14.79
CA GLY A 100 -4.13 16.57 15.25
C GLY A 100 -5.33 15.91 14.56
N ASP A 101 -5.17 14.70 14.02
CA ASP A 101 -6.15 14.03 13.16
C ASP A 101 -6.52 12.62 13.66
N THR A 102 -6.72 12.49 14.97
CA THR A 102 -7.15 11.22 15.57
C THR A 102 -8.54 10.78 15.12
N ALA A 103 -9.41 11.71 14.69
CA ALA A 103 -10.75 11.38 14.20
C ALA A 103 -10.74 10.52 12.92
N SER A 104 -9.78 10.77 12.01
CA SER A 104 -9.58 9.92 10.83
C SER A 104 -9.12 8.51 11.22
N LEU A 105 -8.27 8.40 12.25
CA LEU A 105 -7.86 7.11 12.79
C LEU A 105 -9.02 6.38 13.46
N ASP A 106 -9.89 7.09 14.18
CA ASP A 106 -11.08 6.49 14.80
C ASP A 106 -12.07 5.96 13.74
N THR A 107 -12.24 6.69 12.63
CA THR A 107 -13.05 6.22 11.50
C THR A 107 -12.48 4.93 10.90
N PHE A 108 -11.16 4.87 10.72
CA PHE A 108 -10.46 3.66 10.28
C PHE A 108 -10.67 2.49 11.25
N ASN A 109 -10.54 2.73 12.55
CA ASN A 109 -10.71 1.72 13.60
C ASN A 109 -12.14 1.17 13.63
N ASN A 110 -13.14 2.06 13.64
CA ASN A 110 -14.55 1.68 13.70
C ASN A 110 -14.96 0.81 12.51
N TYR A 111 -14.43 1.13 11.32
CA TYR A 111 -14.63 0.30 10.14
C TYR A 111 -14.12 -1.12 10.38
N PHE A 112 -12.85 -1.29 10.77
CA PHE A 112 -12.28 -2.62 10.96
C PHE A 112 -12.93 -3.37 12.12
N ASN A 113 -13.29 -2.72 13.22
CA ASN A 113 -13.98 -3.35 14.35
C ASN A 113 -15.30 -4.04 13.94
N SER A 114 -15.93 -3.60 12.85
CA SER A 114 -17.15 -4.21 12.29
C SER A 114 -16.89 -5.36 11.30
N LYS A 115 -15.63 -5.64 10.95
CA LYS A 115 -15.28 -6.61 9.89
C LYS A 115 -14.96 -8.00 10.42
N SER A 116 -15.39 -8.99 9.64
CA SER A 116 -14.92 -10.37 9.75
C SER A 116 -13.73 -10.57 8.82
N LEU A 117 -12.56 -10.86 9.40
CA LEU A 117 -11.29 -10.98 8.69
C LEU A 117 -10.81 -12.45 8.75
N VAL A 118 -11.43 -13.28 7.91
CA VAL A 118 -11.13 -14.71 7.82
C VAL A 118 -9.96 -15.00 6.88
N THR A 119 -9.38 -16.18 7.02
CA THR A 119 -8.33 -16.70 6.15
C THR A 119 -8.73 -16.57 4.68
N GLY A 120 -7.86 -15.98 3.88
CA GLY A 120 -8.08 -15.72 2.45
C GLY A 120 -8.69 -14.35 2.14
N SER A 121 -9.30 -13.67 3.12
CA SER A 121 -9.81 -12.30 2.93
C SER A 121 -8.69 -11.37 2.47
N GLU A 122 -9.05 -10.38 1.65
CA GLU A 122 -8.11 -9.34 1.21
C GLU A 122 -8.53 -7.99 1.81
N VAL A 123 -7.60 -7.33 2.50
CA VAL A 123 -7.73 -5.94 2.90
C VAL A 123 -7.00 -5.09 1.87
N VAL A 124 -7.76 -4.24 1.17
CA VAL A 124 -7.26 -3.33 0.15
C VAL A 124 -7.22 -1.93 0.74
N LEU A 125 -6.03 -1.34 0.74
CA LEU A 125 -5.75 0.02 1.18
C LEU A 125 -5.26 0.81 -0.03
N LEU A 126 -6.16 1.57 -0.66
CA LEU A 126 -5.84 2.39 -1.82
C LEU A 126 -5.67 3.85 -1.37
N TRP A 127 -4.51 4.42 -1.62
CA TRP A 127 -4.31 5.86 -1.48
C TRP A 127 -4.61 6.53 -2.82
N ASN A 128 -5.73 7.25 -2.85
CA ASN A 128 -6.13 8.10 -3.95
C ASN A 128 -5.39 9.43 -3.80
N HIS A 129 -4.25 9.56 -4.49
CA HIS A 129 -3.39 10.72 -4.35
C HIS A 129 -4.09 12.01 -4.79
N HIS A 130 -4.87 11.94 -5.88
CA HIS A 130 -5.56 13.11 -6.42
C HIS A 130 -6.66 13.62 -5.47
N ALA A 131 -7.41 12.73 -4.84
CA ALA A 131 -8.45 13.11 -3.88
C ALA A 131 -7.89 13.41 -2.47
N GLY A 132 -6.67 12.93 -2.15
CA GLY A 132 -6.11 13.01 -0.81
C GLY A 132 -6.79 12.07 0.18
N GLU A 133 -7.28 10.93 -0.30
CA GLU A 133 -8.13 10.01 0.47
C GLU A 133 -7.54 8.61 0.57
N LEU A 134 -7.79 7.97 1.70
CA LEU A 134 -7.64 6.53 1.87
C LEU A 134 -8.98 5.86 1.52
N GLU A 135 -8.97 5.05 0.48
CA GLU A 135 -10.07 4.18 0.07
C GLU A 135 -9.81 2.77 0.63
N VAL A 136 -10.77 2.23 1.38
CA VAL A 136 -10.63 0.91 2.03
C VAL A 136 -11.71 -0.04 1.55
N LEU A 137 -11.31 -1.27 1.27
CA LEU A 137 -12.19 -2.38 0.92
C LEU A 137 -11.69 -3.64 1.62
N VAL A 138 -12.61 -4.42 2.18
CA VAL A 138 -12.34 -5.78 2.66
C VAL A 138 -13.14 -6.75 1.81
N THR A 139 -12.47 -7.65 1.12
CA THR A 139 -13.15 -8.66 0.31
C THR A 139 -13.13 -10.01 1.02
N PRO A 140 -14.17 -10.85 0.81
CA PRO A 140 -14.09 -12.25 1.20
C PRO A 140 -12.95 -12.96 0.46
N PRO A 141 -12.65 -14.24 0.79
CA PRO A 141 -11.61 -14.99 0.10
C PRO A 141 -11.77 -14.96 -1.43
N VAL A 142 -10.79 -14.32 -2.10
CA VAL A 142 -10.80 -14.15 -3.55
C VAL A 142 -9.93 -15.19 -4.25
N THR A 143 -10.43 -15.67 -5.38
CA THR A 143 -9.72 -16.59 -6.28
C THR A 143 -9.22 -15.90 -7.55
N ALA A 144 -9.69 -14.68 -7.84
CA ALA A 144 -9.29 -13.88 -8.99
C ALA A 144 -8.54 -12.59 -8.55
N PRO A 145 -7.62 -12.08 -9.38
CA PRO A 145 -7.00 -10.77 -9.17
C PRO A 145 -8.04 -9.64 -9.13
N GLN A 146 -7.82 -8.65 -8.25
CA GLN A 146 -8.67 -7.46 -8.17
C GLN A 146 -8.31 -6.44 -9.26
N GLU A 147 -9.34 -5.82 -9.85
CA GLU A 147 -9.18 -4.64 -10.69
C GLU A 147 -9.28 -3.37 -9.83
N TYR A 148 -8.16 -2.98 -9.20
CA TYR A 148 -8.16 -1.89 -8.21
C TYR A 148 -8.69 -0.54 -8.74
N GLY A 149 -8.55 -0.26 -10.04
CA GLY A 149 -9.11 0.95 -10.65
C GLY A 149 -10.64 0.96 -10.78
N GLN A 150 -11.29 -0.19 -10.59
CA GLN A 150 -12.75 -0.36 -10.59
C GLN A 150 -13.29 -0.81 -9.24
N ALA A 151 -12.42 -1.09 -8.27
CA ALA A 151 -12.81 -1.50 -6.94
C ALA A 151 -13.68 -0.40 -6.30
N LYS A 152 -14.86 -0.78 -5.82
CA LYS A 152 -15.73 0.13 -5.08
C LYS A 152 -15.30 0.09 -3.62
N PRO A 153 -14.78 1.19 -3.05
CA PRO A 153 -14.42 1.20 -1.64
C PRO A 153 -15.67 1.14 -0.78
N GLU A 154 -15.53 0.52 0.39
CA GLU A 154 -16.58 0.50 1.41
C GLU A 154 -16.55 1.76 2.27
N ILE A 155 -15.37 2.35 2.46
CA ILE A 155 -15.19 3.65 3.11
C ILE A 155 -14.13 4.49 2.39
N ARG A 156 -14.26 5.81 2.54
CA ARG A 156 -13.24 6.79 2.15
C ARG A 156 -12.91 7.67 3.36
N ILE A 157 -11.63 7.91 3.61
CA ILE A 157 -11.15 8.75 4.71
C ILE A 157 -10.24 9.83 4.13
N SER A 158 -10.70 11.08 4.13
CA SER A 158 -9.94 12.22 3.62
C SER A 158 -8.91 12.68 4.67
N SER A 159 -7.73 12.08 4.65
CA SER A 159 -6.63 12.40 5.57
C SER A 159 -5.27 12.06 4.97
N LEU A 160 -4.51 13.10 4.64
CA LEU A 160 -3.13 12.94 4.15
C LEU A 160 -2.22 12.33 5.23
N ALA A 161 -2.42 12.71 6.50
CA ALA A 161 -1.64 12.18 7.61
C ALA A 161 -1.86 10.66 7.78
N LEU A 162 -3.12 10.20 7.69
CA LEU A 162 -3.45 8.79 7.76
C LEU A 162 -2.87 8.04 6.56
N CYS A 163 -3.06 8.55 5.34
CA CYS A 163 -2.53 7.93 4.12
C CYS A 163 -1.02 7.77 4.19
N ARG A 164 -0.30 8.86 4.48
CA ARG A 164 1.16 8.87 4.57
C ARG A 164 1.63 7.92 5.67
N GLY A 165 1.10 8.06 6.89
CA GLY A 165 1.50 7.24 8.02
C GLY A 165 1.29 5.75 7.76
N LEU A 166 0.17 5.37 7.15
CA LEU A 166 -0.17 3.98 6.83
C LEU A 166 0.80 3.38 5.81
N PHE A 167 1.10 4.10 4.72
CA PHE A 167 2.03 3.61 3.70
C PHE A 167 3.49 3.62 4.17
N GLU A 168 3.87 4.57 5.04
CA GLU A 168 5.17 4.58 5.71
C GLU A 168 5.43 3.32 6.55
N LEU A 169 4.40 2.64 7.05
CA LEU A 169 4.58 1.35 7.76
C LEU A 169 5.27 0.31 6.90
N PHE A 170 5.13 0.38 5.57
CA PHE A 170 5.66 -0.60 4.65
C PHE A 170 6.81 -0.08 3.78
N LEU A 171 6.81 1.22 3.48
CA LEU A 171 7.83 1.84 2.61
C LEU A 171 8.92 2.59 3.38
N GLY A 172 8.66 2.98 4.63
CA GLY A 172 9.58 3.76 5.44
C GLY A 172 10.86 3.00 5.81
N GLU A 173 11.74 3.66 6.55
CA GLU A 173 13.07 3.14 6.91
C GLU A 173 13.03 1.83 7.70
N LYS A 174 11.99 1.64 8.52
CA LYS A 174 11.78 0.46 9.38
C LYS A 174 10.45 -0.21 9.02
N PRO A 175 10.36 -0.87 7.85
CA PRO A 175 9.11 -1.42 7.38
C PRO A 175 8.67 -2.63 8.20
N VAL A 176 7.36 -2.82 8.37
CA VAL A 176 6.78 -3.96 9.08
C VAL A 176 6.92 -5.29 8.33
N VAL A 177 7.27 -5.23 7.04
CA VAL A 177 7.65 -6.37 6.18
C VAL A 177 8.86 -5.97 5.30
N PRO A 178 10.10 -6.07 5.81
CA PRO A 178 11.29 -5.67 5.06
C PRO A 178 11.45 -6.34 3.70
N GLU A 179 11.09 -7.62 3.58
CA GLU A 179 11.18 -8.33 2.30
C GLU A 179 10.21 -7.75 1.26
N ALA A 180 9.03 -7.26 1.68
CA ALA A 180 8.08 -6.63 0.77
C ALA A 180 8.67 -5.34 0.17
N ARG A 181 9.30 -4.50 1.02
CA ARG A 181 9.97 -3.27 0.60
C ARG A 181 11.04 -3.57 -0.46
N THR A 182 11.85 -4.61 -0.24
CA THR A 182 12.85 -5.07 -1.23
C THR A 182 12.22 -5.46 -2.56
N GLU A 183 11.14 -6.25 -2.55
CA GLU A 183 10.45 -6.63 -3.78
C GLU A 183 9.86 -5.43 -4.51
N TRP A 184 9.28 -4.48 -3.78
CA TRP A 184 8.67 -3.28 -4.39
C TRP A 184 9.70 -2.35 -5.03
N ILE A 185 10.90 -2.24 -4.47
CA ILE A 185 12.02 -1.53 -5.10
C ILE A 185 12.39 -2.20 -6.44
N LYS A 186 12.50 -3.54 -6.46
CA LYS A 186 12.78 -4.28 -7.70
C LYS A 186 11.68 -4.06 -8.74
N GLY A 187 10.41 -4.07 -8.33
CA GLY A 187 9.27 -3.78 -9.20
C GLY A 187 9.29 -2.37 -9.76
N ALA A 188 9.65 -1.37 -8.96
CA ALA A 188 9.75 0.02 -9.40
C ALA A 188 10.88 0.20 -10.43
N LYS A 189 12.04 -0.44 -10.22
CA LYS A 189 13.13 -0.49 -11.21
C LYS A 189 12.68 -1.12 -12.53
N THR A 190 12.00 -2.28 -12.44
CA THR A 190 11.45 -2.96 -13.62
C THR A 190 10.41 -2.12 -14.37
N LEU A 191 9.56 -1.40 -13.64
CA LEU A 191 8.56 -0.49 -14.21
C LEU A 191 9.22 0.63 -15.01
N LEU A 192 10.28 1.24 -14.47
CA LEU A 192 11.08 2.26 -15.15
C LEU A 192 11.76 1.72 -16.42
N GLU A 193 12.39 0.56 -16.35
CA GLU A 193 13.05 -0.08 -17.49
C GLU A 193 12.05 -0.35 -18.63
N SER A 194 10.87 -0.85 -18.28
CA SER A 194 9.79 -1.13 -19.25
C SER A 194 9.35 0.13 -19.99
N GLU A 195 9.26 1.27 -19.29
CA GLU A 195 8.90 2.57 -19.87
C GLU A 195 9.99 3.10 -20.80
N ASN A 196 11.27 2.97 -20.41
CA ASN A 196 12.39 3.39 -21.24
C ASN A 196 12.45 2.60 -22.56
N VAL A 197 12.18 1.28 -22.51
CA VAL A 197 12.11 0.43 -23.70
C VAL A 197 10.98 0.85 -24.64
N LYS A 198 9.79 1.20 -24.10
CA LYS A 198 8.67 1.70 -24.91
C LYS A 198 9.03 3.00 -25.65
N ARG A 199 9.72 3.92 -24.97
CA ARG A 199 10.11 5.23 -25.53
C ARG A 199 11.22 5.14 -26.58
N GLY A 200 12.17 4.21 -26.44
CA GLY A 200 13.26 4.04 -27.42
C GLY A 200 12.85 3.36 -28.74
N LYS A 201 11.59 2.91 -28.86
CA LYS A 201 11.02 2.31 -30.08
C LYS A 201 10.15 3.28 -30.89
N LEU A 202 10.00 4.53 -30.44
CA LEU A 202 9.34 5.64 -31.14
C LEU A 202 10.41 6.54 -31.77
#